data_AF-A0A2U3P3Z8-F1
#
_entry.id   AF-A0A2U3P3Z8-F1
#
_cell.length_a   1.000
_cell.length_b   1.000
_cell.length_c   1.000
_cell.angle_alpha   90.00
_cell.angle_beta   90.00
_cell.angle_gamma   90.00
#
_symmetry.space_group_name_H-M   'P 1'
#
loop_
_entity.id
_entity.type
_entity.pdbx_description
1 polymer ?
#
loop_
_entity_poly.entity_id
_entity_poly.type
_entity_poly.pdbx_seq_one_letter_code
_entity_poly.pdbx_strand_id
1 'polypeptide(L)'
;VRKYQIVKPNVDNVVIDVDLPRVVGIDIGTDIGTDTSSGAAQPSDYSNLLIKPSDIVVPGDTFTLASSKPSDNPAGVTATFASASVDVNGPTREIDVVIHVYPDATAAAQEHDQVAPNIANPQMGFTLVGGTATPADVGTGGVMATGTNSDGSKQRARLVFSEGRAFVQIEFFNPGNDPLKPDFVLDIARKQDAAIKAGLPA
;
A
#
# COMPACT_ATOMS: atom_id res chain seq x y z
N VAL A 1 10.66 40.18 14.84
CA VAL A 1 10.63 39.88 13.39
C VAL A 1 10.60 38.35 13.29
N ARG A 2 9.59 37.61 12.79
CA ARG A 2 8.39 37.86 11.95
C ARG A 2 7.16 37.20 12.61
N LYS A 3 5.97 37.80 12.47
CA LYS A 3 4.68 37.18 12.80
C LYS A 3 4.11 36.56 11.52
N TYR A 4 3.70 35.30 11.55
CA TYR A 4 2.96 34.68 10.45
C TYR A 4 1.47 34.77 10.76
N GLN A 5 0.72 35.46 9.91
CA GLN A 5 -0.74 35.60 9.99
C GLN A 5 -1.33 34.65 8.94
N ILE A 6 -2.08 33.65 9.38
CA ILE A 6 -2.78 32.71 8.48
C ILE A 6 -4.06 33.40 8.02
N VAL A 7 -4.09 33.80 6.75
CA VAL A 7 -5.30 34.27 6.07
C VAL A 7 -6.07 33.03 5.61
N LYS A 8 -7.32 32.87 6.08
CA LYS A 8 -8.22 31.83 5.56
C LYS A 8 -8.71 32.25 4.16
N PRO A 9 -8.72 31.36 3.15
CA PRO A 9 -9.37 31.68 1.89
C PRO A 9 -10.90 31.71 2.10
N ASN A 10 -11.48 32.87 1.78
CA ASN A 10 -12.91 33.08 1.69
C ASN A 10 -13.34 32.63 0.28
N VAL A 11 -14.15 31.58 0.18
CA VAL A 11 -14.69 31.12 -1.11
C VAL A 11 -16.18 31.46 -1.12
N ASP A 12 -16.46 32.72 -1.42
CA ASP A 12 -17.80 33.15 -1.79
C ASP A 12 -18.09 32.65 -3.20
N ASN A 13 -19.23 31.98 -3.36
CA ASN A 13 -19.74 31.44 -4.62
C ASN A 13 -19.84 32.55 -5.69
N VAL A 14 -18.97 32.50 -6.70
CA VAL A 14 -19.15 33.25 -7.95
C VAL A 14 -19.98 32.37 -8.89
N VAL A 15 -21.26 32.69 -9.03
CA VAL A 15 -22.09 32.20 -10.14
C VAL A 15 -21.65 32.98 -11.38
N ILE A 16 -20.99 32.30 -12.32
CA ILE A 16 -20.75 32.86 -13.65
C ILE A 16 -21.90 32.38 -14.53
N ASP A 17 -22.86 33.26 -14.79
CA ASP A 17 -23.85 33.07 -15.86
C ASP A 17 -23.11 33.19 -17.20
N VAL A 18 -22.89 32.06 -17.87
CA VAL A 18 -22.44 32.03 -19.26
C VAL A 18 -23.67 31.81 -20.14
N ASP A 19 -24.17 32.88 -20.74
CA ASP A 19 -25.21 32.85 -21.77
C ASP A 19 -24.60 32.26 -23.05
N LEU A 20 -25.01 31.04 -23.43
CA LEU A 20 -24.64 30.39 -24.69
C LEU A 20 -25.81 30.47 -25.68
N PRO A 21 -25.56 30.77 -26.97
CA PRO A 21 -26.62 30.99 -27.94
C PRO A 21 -27.41 29.71 -28.24
N ARG A 22 -28.74 29.86 -28.28
CA ARG A 22 -29.70 28.82 -28.65
C ARG A 22 -29.43 28.29 -30.07
N VAL A 23 -29.05 27.03 -30.19
CA VAL A 23 -29.08 26.30 -31.46
C VAL A 23 -30.46 25.66 -31.61
N VAL A 24 -31.19 26.10 -32.64
CA VAL A 24 -32.45 25.50 -33.12
C VAL A 24 -32.15 24.10 -33.69
N GLY A 25 -32.98 23.13 -33.31
CA GLY A 25 -32.62 21.71 -33.30
C GLY A 25 -32.64 20.94 -34.61
N ILE A 26 -32.18 19.69 -34.50
CA ILE A 26 -32.55 18.54 -35.34
C ILE A 26 -32.64 17.34 -34.38
N ASP A 27 -33.85 16.79 -34.23
CA ASP A 27 -34.10 15.50 -33.58
C ASP A 27 -34.08 14.41 -34.67
N ILE A 28 -33.11 13.50 -34.61
CA ILE A 28 -33.20 12.18 -35.24
C ILE A 28 -32.35 11.18 -34.44
N GLY A 29 -33.01 10.31 -33.68
CA GLY A 29 -32.55 8.93 -33.46
C GLY A 29 -31.69 8.65 -32.23
N THR A 30 -32.33 8.07 -31.22
CA THR A 30 -31.78 7.16 -30.21
C THR A 30 -30.57 6.34 -30.66
N ASP A 31 -29.41 6.57 -30.06
CA ASP A 31 -28.62 5.56 -29.31
C ASP A 31 -27.51 6.27 -28.52
N ILE A 32 -27.87 6.89 -27.39
CA ILE A 32 -26.87 7.19 -26.35
C ILE A 32 -26.69 5.90 -25.55
N GLY A 33 -25.82 5.04 -26.05
CA GLY A 33 -25.21 3.99 -25.26
C GLY A 33 -24.57 4.63 -24.05
N THR A 34 -25.29 4.64 -22.93
CA THR A 34 -24.71 4.86 -21.63
C THR A 34 -23.82 3.65 -21.37
N ASP A 35 -22.54 3.76 -21.67
CA ASP A 35 -21.52 2.88 -21.08
C ASP A 35 -21.50 3.17 -19.58
N THR A 36 -22.50 2.65 -18.87
CA THR A 36 -22.40 2.43 -17.45
C THR A 36 -21.38 1.31 -17.30
N SER A 37 -20.11 1.70 -17.16
CA SER A 37 -19.12 0.88 -16.49
C SER A 37 -19.68 0.55 -15.11
N SER A 38 -20.47 -0.53 -15.05
CA SER A 38 -20.85 -1.21 -13.83
C SER A 38 -19.57 -1.86 -13.32
N GLY A 39 -18.74 -1.08 -12.63
CA GLY A 39 -17.64 -1.63 -11.86
C GLY A 39 -18.24 -2.67 -10.93
N ALA A 40 -17.80 -3.92 -11.05
CA ALA A 40 -18.24 -4.98 -10.17
C ALA A 40 -18.07 -4.52 -8.71
N ALA A 41 -19.09 -4.77 -7.88
CA ALA A 41 -19.01 -4.49 -6.46
C ALA A 41 -17.73 -5.13 -5.91
N GLN A 42 -16.85 -4.31 -5.34
CA GLN A 42 -15.59 -4.77 -4.80
C GLN A 42 -15.88 -5.72 -3.62
N PRO A 43 -15.16 -6.85 -3.51
CA PRO A 43 -15.23 -7.69 -2.31
C PRO A 43 -15.06 -6.84 -1.05
N SER A 44 -15.89 -7.10 -0.03
CA SER A 44 -15.74 -6.47 1.29
C SER A 44 -14.65 -7.14 2.13
N ASP A 45 -14.17 -8.31 1.71
CA ASP A 45 -13.13 -9.08 2.39
C ASP A 45 -12.02 -9.44 1.39
N TYR A 46 -10.84 -8.91 1.65
CA TYR A 46 -9.61 -9.15 0.87
C TYR A 46 -8.61 -10.02 1.63
N SER A 47 -9.00 -10.66 2.73
CA SER A 47 -8.10 -11.52 3.52
C SER A 47 -7.56 -12.71 2.73
N ASN A 48 -8.24 -13.14 1.67
CA ASN A 48 -7.76 -14.17 0.74
C ASN A 48 -6.55 -13.72 -0.11
N LEU A 49 -6.25 -12.42 -0.16
CA LEU A 49 -5.08 -11.89 -0.86
C LEU A 49 -3.81 -12.02 -0.03
N LEU A 50 -3.91 -12.24 1.28
CA LEU A 50 -2.75 -12.31 2.17
C LEU A 50 -1.98 -13.62 1.97
N ILE A 51 -0.65 -13.56 2.12
CA ILE A 51 0.14 -14.77 2.41
C ILE A 51 -0.37 -15.49 3.66
N LYS A 52 -0.04 -16.77 3.78
CA LYS A 52 -0.32 -17.56 4.97
C LYS A 52 0.87 -17.52 5.92
N PRO A 53 0.66 -17.71 7.24
CA PRO A 53 1.78 -17.78 8.18
C PRO A 53 2.80 -18.88 7.83
N SER A 54 2.35 -19.98 7.21
CA SER A 54 3.22 -21.07 6.72
C SER A 54 4.17 -20.65 5.60
N ASP A 55 3.90 -19.54 4.92
CA ASP A 55 4.74 -19.04 3.83
C ASP A 55 5.96 -18.28 4.38
N ILE A 56 5.96 -17.92 5.67
CA ILE A 56 7.03 -17.21 6.36
C ILE A 56 7.96 -18.22 7.04
N VAL A 57 9.09 -18.49 6.39
CA VAL A 57 10.06 -19.50 6.86
C VAL A 57 11.26 -18.81 7.49
N VAL A 58 11.34 -18.88 8.82
CA VAL A 58 12.50 -18.42 9.60
C VAL A 58 13.00 -19.58 10.45
N PRO A 59 14.27 -20.02 10.28
CA PRO A 59 14.80 -21.14 11.07
C PRO A 59 14.69 -20.89 12.57
N GLY A 60 14.10 -21.83 13.30
CA GLY A 60 13.91 -21.75 14.75
C GLY A 60 12.75 -20.87 15.21
N ASP A 61 11.91 -20.40 14.30
CA ASP A 61 10.74 -19.58 14.62
C ASP A 61 9.51 -20.02 13.81
N THR A 62 8.33 -19.59 14.24
CA THR A 62 7.07 -19.84 13.54
C THR A 62 6.22 -18.58 13.60
N PHE A 63 5.41 -18.33 12.57
CA PHE A 63 4.55 -17.16 12.52
C PHE A 63 3.07 -17.53 12.70
N THR A 64 2.30 -16.61 13.26
CA THR A 64 0.83 -16.64 13.26
C THR A 64 0.28 -15.36 12.65
N LEU A 65 -0.94 -15.40 12.11
CA LEU A 65 -1.67 -14.20 11.73
C LEU A 65 -2.22 -13.55 13.00
N ALA A 66 -1.47 -12.58 13.55
CA ALA A 66 -1.79 -11.94 14.82
C ALA A 66 -2.99 -11.00 14.68
N SER A 67 -3.11 -10.32 13.54
CA SER A 67 -4.28 -9.51 13.22
C SER A 67 -4.55 -9.47 11.72
N SER A 68 -5.81 -9.32 11.33
CA SER A 68 -6.25 -9.01 9.96
C SER A 68 -7.53 -8.21 10.04
N LYS A 69 -7.60 -7.10 9.32
CA LYS A 69 -8.78 -6.24 9.24
C LYS A 69 -8.98 -5.72 7.81
N PRO A 70 -10.23 -5.54 7.37
CA PRO A 70 -10.49 -4.78 6.15
C PRO A 70 -9.96 -3.34 6.25
N SER A 71 -9.54 -2.80 5.11
CA SER A 71 -9.36 -1.36 4.92
C SER A 71 -10.54 -0.83 4.11
N ASP A 72 -11.18 0.25 4.58
CA ASP A 72 -12.39 0.78 3.93
C ASP A 72 -12.08 1.84 2.86
N ASN A 73 -10.95 2.56 2.99
CA ASN A 73 -10.59 3.63 2.06
C ASN A 73 -9.08 3.87 1.97
N PRO A 74 -8.40 3.39 0.91
CA PRO A 74 -8.93 2.52 -0.15
C PRO A 74 -9.40 1.16 0.38
N ALA A 75 -10.33 0.53 -0.36
CA ALA A 75 -10.79 -0.83 -0.04
C ALA A 75 -9.60 -1.80 -0.03
N GLY A 76 -9.54 -2.74 0.91
CA GLY A 76 -8.36 -3.59 1.02
C GLY A 76 -8.30 -4.43 2.28
N VAL A 77 -7.08 -4.84 2.64
CA VAL A 77 -6.81 -5.58 3.87
C VAL A 77 -5.49 -5.14 4.48
N THR A 78 -5.44 -5.08 5.81
CA THR A 78 -4.19 -4.93 6.56
C THR A 78 -4.03 -6.11 7.50
N ALA A 79 -2.82 -6.65 7.61
CA ALA A 79 -2.51 -7.79 8.45
C ALA A 79 -1.16 -7.65 9.14
N THR A 80 -1.05 -8.25 10.32
CA THR A 80 0.22 -8.41 11.05
C THR A 80 0.48 -9.88 11.27
N PHE A 81 1.63 -10.35 10.81
CA PHE A 81 2.17 -11.67 11.12
C PHE A 81 3.21 -11.53 12.21
N ALA A 82 3.07 -12.29 13.31
CA ALA A 82 3.97 -12.20 14.45
C ALA A 82 4.67 -13.54 14.71
N SER A 83 5.96 -13.47 15.07
CA SER A 83 6.70 -14.63 15.53
C SER A 83 6.15 -15.18 16.84
N ALA A 84 6.21 -16.50 17.01
CA ALA A 84 5.95 -17.16 18.29
C ALA A 84 7.03 -16.84 19.33
N SER A 85 8.25 -16.56 18.89
CA SER A 85 9.32 -16.04 19.74
C SER A 85 8.96 -14.64 20.26
N VAL A 86 9.00 -14.45 21.58
CA VAL A 86 8.67 -13.18 22.25
C VAL A 86 9.82 -12.71 23.14
N ASP A 87 9.99 -11.38 23.25
CA ASP A 87 10.82 -10.71 24.25
C ASP A 87 9.95 -9.88 25.21
N VAL A 88 10.57 -9.02 26.02
CA VAL A 88 9.87 -8.16 27.00
C VAL A 88 8.91 -7.15 26.36
N ASN A 89 9.03 -6.90 25.07
CA ASN A 89 8.23 -5.97 24.28
C ASN A 89 7.23 -6.68 23.34
N GLY A 90 7.08 -8.01 23.43
CA GLY A 90 6.17 -8.78 22.58
C GLY A 90 6.89 -9.63 21.53
N PRO A 91 6.27 -9.92 20.38
CA PRO A 91 6.90 -10.71 19.32
C PRO A 91 8.27 -10.14 18.91
N THR A 92 9.25 -11.02 18.80
CA THR A 92 10.61 -10.61 18.40
C THR A 92 10.63 -10.11 16.96
N ARG A 93 9.80 -10.70 16.09
CA ARG A 93 9.64 -10.36 14.68
C ARG A 93 8.19 -10.11 14.33
N GLU A 94 7.97 -9.13 13.46
CA GLU A 94 6.66 -8.82 12.88
C GLU A 94 6.81 -8.53 11.39
N ILE A 95 5.77 -8.88 10.63
CA ILE A 95 5.60 -8.52 9.23
C ILE A 95 4.21 -7.90 9.09
N ASP A 96 4.16 -6.62 8.77
CA ASP A 96 2.92 -5.93 8.44
C ASP A 96 2.72 -5.92 6.93
N VAL A 97 1.52 -6.27 6.50
CA VAL A 97 1.10 -6.26 5.09
C VAL A 97 -0.11 -5.35 4.96
N VAL A 98 -0.02 -4.39 4.05
CA VAL A 98 -1.14 -3.53 3.63
C VAL A 98 -1.36 -3.77 2.14
N ILE A 99 -2.60 -4.12 1.79
CA ILE A 99 -3.03 -4.27 0.40
C ILE A 99 -4.20 -3.32 0.20
N HIS A 100 -4.03 -2.36 -0.70
CA HIS A 100 -5.11 -1.50 -1.18
C HIS A 100 -5.50 -1.93 -2.58
N VAL A 101 -6.81 -2.07 -2.81
CA VAL A 101 -7.41 -2.45 -4.08
C VAL A 101 -8.12 -1.24 -4.65
N TYR A 102 -7.62 -0.78 -5.80
CA TYR A 102 -8.10 0.39 -6.52
C TYR A 102 -9.12 -0.01 -7.60
N PRO A 103 -9.86 0.96 -8.18
CA PRO A 103 -10.79 0.67 -9.28
C PRO A 103 -10.11 0.01 -10.48
N ASP A 104 -8.85 0.38 -10.76
CA ASP A 104 -8.07 -0.13 -11.88
C ASP A 104 -6.55 -0.07 -11.60
N ALA A 105 -5.76 -0.63 -12.51
CA ALA A 105 -4.30 -0.65 -12.43
C ALA A 105 -3.65 0.73 -12.54
N THR A 106 -4.30 1.69 -13.21
CA THR A 106 -3.78 3.06 -13.34
C THR A 106 -3.84 3.77 -11.99
N ALA A 107 -4.95 3.63 -11.25
CA ALA A 107 -5.10 4.19 -9.92
C ALA A 107 -4.13 3.55 -8.91
N ALA A 108 -3.90 2.23 -8.98
CA ALA A 108 -2.87 1.58 -8.16
C ALA A 108 -1.44 2.05 -8.50
N ALA A 109 -1.14 2.29 -9.78
CA ALA A 109 0.15 2.84 -10.20
C ALA A 109 0.35 4.29 -9.70
N GLN A 110 -0.71 5.11 -9.67
CA GLN A 110 -0.63 6.47 -9.12
C GLN A 110 -0.27 6.47 -7.62
N GLU A 111 -0.84 5.57 -6.83
CA GLU A 111 -0.45 5.41 -5.43
C GLU A 111 1.01 4.99 -5.30
N HIS A 112 1.41 4.00 -6.10
CA HIS A 112 2.79 3.52 -6.12
C HIS A 112 3.78 4.66 -6.39
N ASP A 113 3.52 5.48 -7.41
CA ASP A 113 4.40 6.58 -7.79
C ASP A 113 4.48 7.68 -6.72
N GLN A 114 3.47 7.81 -5.85
CA GLN A 114 3.51 8.70 -4.69
C GLN A 114 4.34 8.12 -3.54
N VAL A 115 4.23 6.81 -3.29
CA VAL A 115 4.83 6.16 -2.12
C VAL A 115 6.28 5.73 -2.38
N ALA A 116 6.57 5.14 -3.54
CA ALA A 116 7.87 4.50 -3.82
C ALA A 116 9.08 5.44 -3.64
N PRO A 117 9.04 6.72 -4.07
CA PRO A 117 10.14 7.67 -3.82
C PRO A 117 10.37 7.97 -2.33
N ASN A 118 9.36 7.75 -1.49
CA ASN A 118 9.37 8.06 -0.06
C ASN A 118 9.51 6.81 0.82
N ILE A 119 9.82 5.65 0.24
CA ILE A 119 9.83 4.39 0.99
C ILE A 119 10.83 4.39 2.16
N ALA A 120 11.94 5.12 2.04
CA ALA A 120 12.96 5.30 3.08
C ALA A 120 12.84 6.64 3.84
N ASN A 121 11.77 7.41 3.60
CA ASN A 121 11.63 8.78 4.08
C ASN A 121 11.29 8.81 5.60
N PRO A 122 12.15 9.41 6.44
CA PRO A 122 11.94 9.48 7.89
C PRO A 122 10.69 10.28 8.30
N GLN A 123 10.22 11.20 7.46
CA GLN A 123 9.01 12.00 7.73
C GLN A 123 7.70 11.21 7.62
N MET A 124 7.71 10.00 7.03
CA MET A 124 6.52 9.14 6.94
C MET A 124 6.42 8.11 8.07
N GLY A 125 6.96 8.42 9.26
CA GLY A 125 7.01 7.49 10.39
C GLY A 125 7.97 6.31 10.20
N PHE A 126 8.79 6.36 9.15
CA PHE A 126 9.73 5.31 8.76
C PHE A 126 11.15 5.86 8.75
N THR A 127 11.71 6.10 9.95
CA THR A 127 13.10 6.53 10.06
C THR A 127 14.02 5.33 9.90
N LEU A 128 14.43 5.05 8.67
CA LEU A 128 15.47 4.09 8.36
C LEU A 128 16.82 4.78 8.28
N VAL A 129 17.61 4.65 9.35
CA VAL A 129 19.01 5.03 9.32
C VAL A 129 19.74 4.08 8.38
N GLY A 130 20.42 4.63 7.37
CA GLY A 130 21.18 3.87 6.37
C GLY A 130 20.34 3.22 5.27
N GLY A 131 19.01 3.37 5.28
CA GLY A 131 18.15 2.79 4.26
C GLY A 131 18.22 3.55 2.95
N THR A 132 18.63 2.87 1.89
CA THR A 132 18.56 3.39 0.51
C THR A 132 17.49 2.62 -0.26
N ALA A 133 16.64 3.35 -0.99
CA ALA A 133 15.68 2.73 -1.88
C ALA A 133 16.41 2.01 -3.03
N THR A 134 16.03 0.77 -3.28
CA THR A 134 16.61 -0.09 -4.32
C THR A 134 15.50 -0.78 -5.09
N PRO A 135 15.65 -1.00 -6.41
CA PRO A 135 14.70 -1.79 -7.17
C PRO A 135 14.57 -3.21 -6.61
N ALA A 136 13.36 -3.74 -6.59
CA ALA A 136 13.02 -5.09 -6.16
C ALA A 136 12.30 -5.82 -7.30
N ASP A 137 12.73 -7.05 -7.59
CA ASP A 137 12.15 -7.88 -8.65
C ASP A 137 10.87 -8.59 -8.16
N VAL A 138 9.80 -7.81 -8.02
CA VAL A 138 8.47 -8.24 -7.59
C VAL A 138 7.41 -7.26 -8.08
N GLY A 139 6.30 -7.80 -8.61
CA GLY A 139 5.21 -7.00 -9.16
C GLY A 139 5.65 -5.96 -10.18
N THR A 140 4.83 -4.93 -10.34
CA THR A 140 5.14 -3.73 -11.13
C THR A 140 5.75 -2.68 -10.21
N GLY A 141 6.90 -2.14 -10.61
CA GLY A 141 7.52 -0.98 -9.96
C GLY A 141 8.23 -1.28 -8.63
N GLY A 142 8.37 -2.55 -8.24
CA GLY A 142 8.90 -2.95 -6.94
C GLY A 142 10.10 -2.14 -6.44
N VAL A 143 9.99 -1.57 -5.24
CA VAL A 143 11.06 -0.86 -4.54
C VAL A 143 11.15 -1.33 -3.10
N MET A 144 12.37 -1.50 -2.59
CA MET A 144 12.61 -1.83 -1.19
C MET A 144 13.70 -0.97 -0.56
N ALA A 145 13.60 -0.82 0.77
CA ALA A 145 14.64 -0.24 1.61
C ALA A 145 14.81 -1.09 2.87
N THR A 146 16.06 -1.34 3.27
CA THR A 146 16.43 -2.04 4.50
C THR A 146 17.32 -1.14 5.35
N GLY A 147 17.20 -1.19 6.66
CA GLY A 147 17.95 -0.31 7.55
C GLY A 147 17.57 -0.53 9.01
N THR A 148 17.93 0.42 9.86
CA THR A 148 17.68 0.32 11.30
C THR A 148 16.78 1.47 11.74
N ASN A 149 15.87 1.21 12.67
CA ASN A 149 15.12 2.27 13.34
C ASN A 149 16.09 3.27 14.00
N SER A 150 15.69 4.53 14.12
CA SER A 150 16.52 5.59 14.70
C SER A 150 16.96 5.33 16.15
N ASP A 151 16.20 4.56 16.91
CA ASP A 151 16.53 4.17 18.29
C ASP A 151 17.44 2.93 18.37
N GLY A 152 17.76 2.30 17.23
CA GLY A 152 18.57 1.09 17.15
C GLY A 152 17.88 -0.19 17.63
N SER A 153 16.63 -0.13 18.10
CA SER A 153 15.98 -1.26 18.79
C SER A 153 15.53 -2.37 17.84
N LYS A 154 15.25 -2.01 16.58
CA LYS A 154 14.75 -2.92 15.55
C LYS A 154 15.49 -2.72 14.22
N GLN A 155 15.80 -3.82 13.57
CA GLN A 155 16.10 -3.83 12.13
C GLN A 155 14.78 -3.77 11.37
N ARG A 156 14.75 -2.97 10.30
CA ARG A 156 13.53 -2.74 9.52
C ARG A 156 13.75 -2.86 8.03
N ALA A 157 12.70 -3.27 7.34
CA ALA A 157 12.62 -3.19 5.91
C ALA A 157 11.22 -2.75 5.51
N ARG A 158 11.11 -2.06 4.38
CA ARG A 158 9.85 -1.80 3.69
C ARG A 158 10.02 -2.13 2.23
N LEU A 159 9.01 -2.75 1.65
CA LEU A 159 8.91 -3.04 0.23
C LEU A 159 7.53 -2.62 -0.26
N VAL A 160 7.46 -1.94 -1.40
CA VAL A 160 6.20 -1.60 -2.08
C VAL A 160 6.23 -2.06 -3.53
N PHE A 161 5.08 -2.45 -4.06
CA PHE A 161 4.87 -2.80 -5.47
C PHE A 161 3.39 -2.71 -5.82
N SER A 162 3.06 -2.78 -7.11
CA SER A 162 1.68 -2.98 -7.57
C SER A 162 1.51 -4.29 -8.34
N GLU A 163 0.32 -4.87 -8.28
CA GLU A 163 -0.08 -6.05 -9.06
C GLU A 163 -1.51 -5.86 -9.56
N GLY A 164 -1.68 -5.64 -10.87
CA GLY A 164 -2.95 -5.21 -11.44
C GLY A 164 -3.48 -3.97 -10.73
N ARG A 165 -4.69 -4.05 -10.16
CA ARG A 165 -5.32 -2.98 -9.39
C ARG A 165 -4.97 -2.98 -7.89
N ALA A 166 -4.08 -3.85 -7.43
CA ALA A 166 -3.59 -3.85 -6.05
C ALA A 166 -2.30 -3.03 -5.92
N PHE A 167 -2.22 -2.22 -4.87
CA PHE A 167 -0.98 -1.65 -4.36
C PHE A 167 -0.66 -2.27 -3.01
N VAL A 168 0.60 -2.63 -2.81
CA VAL A 168 1.06 -3.43 -1.68
C VAL A 168 2.17 -2.71 -0.95
N GLN A 169 2.10 -2.70 0.38
CA GLN A 169 3.18 -2.32 1.27
C GLN A 169 3.45 -3.47 2.24
N ILE A 170 4.72 -3.83 2.40
CA ILE A 170 5.16 -4.83 3.36
C ILE A 170 6.23 -4.22 4.24
N GLU A 171 6.03 -4.25 5.55
CA GLU A 171 7.01 -3.80 6.54
C GLU A 171 7.48 -4.95 7.40
N PHE A 172 8.78 -4.99 7.64
CA PHE A 172 9.43 -6.04 8.43
C PHE A 172 10.05 -5.41 9.65
N PHE A 173 9.94 -6.11 10.78
CA PHE A 173 10.53 -5.74 12.04
C PHE A 173 11.27 -6.94 12.59
N ASN A 174 12.57 -6.81 12.77
CA ASN A 174 13.43 -7.79 13.44
C ASN A 174 14.06 -7.17 14.68
N PRO A 175 14.56 -7.98 15.63
CA PRO A 175 15.42 -7.49 16.70
C PRO A 175 16.61 -6.70 16.15
N GLY A 176 17.08 -5.68 16.87
CA GLY A 176 18.17 -4.80 16.42
C GLY A 176 19.49 -5.51 16.08
N ASN A 177 19.74 -6.69 16.65
CA ASN A 177 20.91 -7.52 16.39
C ASN A 177 20.71 -8.58 15.30
N ASP A 178 19.57 -8.57 14.61
CA ASP A 178 19.23 -9.53 13.56
C ASP A 178 18.92 -8.83 12.22
N PRO A 179 19.94 -8.62 11.38
CA PRO A 179 19.78 -7.92 10.10
C PRO A 179 18.75 -8.58 9.19
N LEU A 180 17.85 -7.77 8.63
CA LEU A 180 16.94 -8.18 7.57
C LEU A 180 17.72 -8.38 6.27
N LYS A 181 17.79 -9.64 5.83
CA LYS A 181 18.44 -10.00 4.56
C LYS A 181 17.54 -9.59 3.38
N PRO A 182 18.05 -8.87 2.36
CA PRO A 182 17.26 -8.48 1.21
C PRO A 182 16.53 -9.64 0.53
N ASP A 183 17.19 -10.80 0.40
CA ASP A 183 16.58 -11.99 -0.23
C ASP A 183 15.36 -12.52 0.54
N PHE A 184 15.35 -12.42 1.88
CA PHE A 184 14.20 -12.81 2.69
C PHE A 184 13.03 -11.83 2.47
N VAL A 185 13.31 -10.52 2.47
CA VAL A 185 12.31 -9.48 2.19
C VAL A 185 11.68 -9.69 0.81
N LEU A 186 12.52 -9.96 -0.19
CA LEU A 186 12.08 -10.21 -1.57
C LEU A 186 11.30 -11.52 -1.73
N ASP A 187 11.70 -12.59 -1.05
CA ASP A 187 10.97 -13.87 -1.06
C ASP A 187 9.54 -13.72 -0.52
N ILE A 188 9.39 -13.06 0.64
CA ILE A 188 8.07 -12.79 1.22
C ILE A 188 7.22 -11.91 0.28
N ALA A 189 7.81 -10.88 -0.32
CA ALA A 189 7.10 -10.03 -1.27
C ALA A 189 6.63 -10.80 -2.52
N ARG A 190 7.46 -11.68 -3.09
CA ARG A 190 7.08 -12.52 -4.24
C ARG A 190 5.97 -13.50 -3.90
N LYS A 191 5.96 -14.04 -2.68
CA LYS A 191 4.84 -14.87 -2.19
C LYS A 191 3.55 -14.05 -2.06
N GLN A 192 3.65 -12.81 -1.59
CA GLN A 192 2.52 -11.89 -1.51
C GLN A 192 1.97 -11.50 -2.89
N ASP A 193 2.86 -11.23 -3.84
CA ASP A 193 2.50 -11.02 -5.25
C ASP A 193 1.77 -12.25 -5.85
N ALA A 194 2.29 -13.45 -5.61
CA ALA A 194 1.64 -14.69 -6.05
C ALA A 194 0.25 -14.91 -5.43
N ALA A 195 0.08 -14.58 -4.14
CA ALA A 195 -1.22 -14.66 -3.47
C ALA A 195 -2.25 -13.70 -4.10
N ILE A 196 -1.82 -12.47 -4.46
CA ILE A 196 -2.68 -11.50 -5.15
C ILE A 196 -3.05 -11.99 -6.54
N LYS A 197 -2.10 -12.49 -7.34
CA LYS A 197 -2.37 -13.06 -8.67
C LYS A 197 -3.37 -14.21 -8.63
N ALA A 198 -3.35 -15.00 -7.56
CA ALA A 198 -4.28 -16.10 -7.37
C ALA A 198 -5.66 -15.67 -6.83
N GLY A 199 -5.70 -14.60 -6.04
CA GLY A 199 -6.88 -14.21 -5.25
C GLY A 199 -7.64 -12.99 -5.76
N LEU A 200 -7.03 -12.16 -6.60
CA LEU A 200 -7.63 -10.94 -7.16
C LEU A 200 -7.90 -11.15 -8.66
N PRO A 201 -9.17 -11.27 -9.08
CA PRO A 201 -9.51 -11.30 -10.49
C PRO A 201 -9.05 -10.03 -11.21
N ALA A 202 -8.58 -10.20 -12.45
CA ALA A 202 -8.21 -9.11 -13.36
C ALA A 202 -9.42 -8.21 -13.69
#